data_AF-A0A3S0GSR8-F1
#
_entry.id   AF-A0A3S0GSR8-F1
#
_cell.length_a   1.000
_cell.length_b   1.000
_cell.length_c   1.000
_cell.angle_alpha   90.00
_cell.angle_beta   90.00
_cell.angle_gamma   90.00
#
_symmetry.space_group_name_H-M   'P 1'
#
loop_
_entity.id
_entity.type
_entity.pdbx_description
1 polymer ?
#
loop_
_entity_poly.entity_id
_entity_poly.type
_entity_poly.pdbx_seq_one_letter_code
_entity_poly.pdbx_strand_id
1 'polypeptide(L)'
;MAAGIGNGIGAFMAGLAGGVKTAADMENERIKSDYYRRHMDLLESADKRAASKEDRDALLDERKMALLENADKRSAAEADRTAADYSANAPLLAAKRAAGLTELNDAADERSAKQAAGQEAVADFRSNPQKYGSFAEAFRAVALPKIQEHYLSKGDTATADAFSTWADKQEIKDGINNVGRINQSLLSNDWDGASKHLNTLMKDKSYLPDTGWKRSFDPIKDKDGKTIGLRLTSTAPDGKSENVDSTDIADVYGKLMPMISPQTAFEFSKKQYEDQQAAKSERAKGLNKLSDEIDLERVKSASRIAEERAKALGPQGMKDYSTGVLQVMKYQSENNPGFAKLPPDQQAAQSAAIYEQVRARSGHGGGQPVPTTRNLGVQSTAPAPAPKSIMPAFTGQNYYDVQ
;
A
#
# COMPACT_ATOMS: atom_id res chain seq x y z
N MET A 1 -133.43 -6.75 30.59
CA MET A 1 -132.06 -6.19 30.70
C MET A 1 -131.07 -7.28 30.31
N ALA A 2 -129.97 -6.88 29.65
CA ALA A 2 -128.89 -7.64 28.98
C ALA A 2 -129.14 -8.10 27.52
N ALA A 3 -128.39 -7.52 26.56
CA ALA A 3 -127.54 -8.22 25.57
C ALA A 3 -126.98 -7.30 24.44
N GLY A 4 -125.67 -7.41 24.16
CA GLY A 4 -125.14 -7.61 22.79
C GLY A 4 -124.45 -6.47 22.04
N ILE A 5 -123.10 -6.50 21.96
CA ILE A 5 -122.30 -5.92 20.84
C ILE A 5 -121.19 -6.93 20.49
N GLY A 6 -121.11 -7.34 19.22
CA GLY A 6 -119.97 -8.08 18.66
C GLY A 6 -120.23 -8.61 17.24
N ASN A 7 -119.64 -7.98 16.21
CA ASN A 7 -119.27 -8.57 14.90
C ASN A 7 -118.72 -7.45 13.98
N GLY A 8 -117.43 -7.47 13.61
CA GLY A 8 -116.87 -6.47 12.68
C GLY A 8 -115.40 -6.58 12.25
N ILE A 9 -114.59 -7.48 12.80
CA ILE A 9 -113.11 -7.42 12.59
C ILE A 9 -112.60 -8.27 11.40
N GLY A 10 -113.41 -9.17 10.83
CA GLY A 10 -112.92 -10.14 9.83
C GLY A 10 -112.53 -9.58 8.44
N ALA A 11 -113.16 -8.50 7.97
CA ALA A 11 -113.02 -8.06 6.57
C ALA A 11 -111.74 -7.23 6.28
N PHE A 12 -111.09 -6.68 7.30
CA PHE A 12 -109.93 -5.80 7.12
C PHE A 12 -108.63 -6.57 6.81
N MET A 13 -108.50 -7.81 7.27
CA MET A 13 -107.25 -8.56 7.17
C MET A 13 -106.93 -9.10 5.76
N ALA A 14 -107.94 -9.33 4.91
CA ALA A 14 -107.73 -9.90 3.57
C ALA A 14 -107.16 -8.90 2.55
N GLY A 15 -107.48 -7.60 2.67
CA GLY A 15 -106.96 -6.56 1.78
C GLY A 15 -105.47 -6.26 1.99
N LEU A 16 -104.97 -6.45 3.21
CA LEU A 16 -103.56 -6.25 3.56
C LEU A 16 -102.63 -7.25 2.86
N ALA A 17 -103.06 -8.51 2.69
CA ALA A 17 -102.22 -9.55 2.10
C ALA A 17 -101.92 -9.32 0.59
N GLY A 18 -102.86 -8.74 -0.16
CA GLY A 18 -102.67 -8.46 -1.59
C GLY A 18 -101.71 -7.29 -1.86
N GLY A 19 -101.76 -6.24 -1.04
CA GLY A 19 -100.86 -5.08 -1.16
C GLY A 19 -99.39 -5.42 -0.91
N VAL A 20 -99.12 -6.37 0.00
CA VAL A 20 -97.76 -6.81 0.32
C VAL A 20 -97.11 -7.54 -0.86
N LYS A 21 -97.85 -8.34 -1.62
CA LYS A 21 -97.29 -9.07 -2.78
C LYS A 21 -96.89 -8.12 -3.92
N THR A 22 -97.75 -7.14 -4.24
CA THR A 22 -97.43 -6.16 -5.30
C THR A 22 -96.28 -5.24 -4.90
N ALA A 23 -96.17 -4.87 -3.62
CA ALA A 23 -95.04 -4.12 -3.12
C ALA A 23 -93.73 -4.92 -3.22
N ALA A 24 -93.76 -6.21 -2.89
CA ALA A 24 -92.60 -7.10 -3.02
C ALA A 24 -92.16 -7.29 -4.48
N ASP A 25 -93.11 -7.42 -5.43
CA ASP A 25 -92.78 -7.56 -6.85
C ASP A 25 -92.17 -6.27 -7.43
N MET A 26 -92.68 -5.09 -7.04
CA MET A 26 -92.09 -3.80 -7.44
C MET A 26 -90.70 -3.57 -6.82
N GLU A 27 -90.49 -4.01 -5.59
CA GLU A 27 -89.19 -3.95 -4.92
C GLU A 27 -88.18 -4.88 -5.62
N ASN A 28 -88.61 -6.07 -6.02
CA ASN A 28 -87.77 -7.03 -6.73
C ASN A 28 -87.36 -6.53 -8.13
N GLU A 29 -88.28 -5.91 -8.88
CA GLU A 29 -87.95 -5.26 -10.17
C GLU A 29 -87.02 -4.05 -10.00
N ARG A 30 -87.19 -3.26 -8.93
CA ARG A 30 -86.24 -2.18 -8.59
C ARG A 30 -84.84 -2.71 -8.29
N ILE A 31 -84.74 -3.75 -7.46
CA ILE A 31 -83.47 -4.41 -7.13
C ILE A 31 -82.80 -4.94 -8.40
N LYS A 32 -83.58 -5.54 -9.30
CA LYS A 32 -83.08 -6.08 -10.57
C LYS A 32 -82.60 -4.98 -11.52
N SER A 33 -83.34 -3.88 -11.64
CA SER A 33 -82.95 -2.72 -12.44
C SER A 33 -81.67 -2.06 -11.91
N ASP A 34 -81.59 -1.86 -10.59
CA ASP A 34 -80.39 -1.32 -9.92
C ASP A 34 -79.18 -2.24 -10.10
N TYR A 35 -79.39 -3.56 -10.06
CA TYR A 35 -78.35 -4.54 -10.34
C TYR A 35 -77.80 -4.41 -11.77
N TYR A 36 -78.68 -4.33 -12.78
CA TYR A 36 -78.25 -4.15 -14.16
C TYR A 36 -77.52 -2.82 -14.38
N ARG A 37 -77.99 -1.74 -13.78
CA ARG A 37 -77.32 -0.43 -13.88
C ARG A 37 -75.91 -0.47 -13.30
N ARG A 38 -75.74 -1.03 -12.10
CA ARG A 38 -74.41 -1.21 -11.48
C ARG A 38 -73.53 -2.13 -12.32
N HIS A 39 -74.10 -3.17 -12.94
CA HIS A 39 -73.33 -4.08 -13.80
C HIS A 39 -72.83 -3.37 -15.06
N MET A 40 -73.67 -2.54 -15.69
CA MET A 40 -73.26 -1.74 -16.85
C MET A 40 -72.20 -0.69 -16.49
N ASP A 41 -72.33 -0.01 -15.35
CA ASP A 41 -71.33 0.94 -14.87
C ASP A 41 -69.97 0.24 -14.60
N LEU A 42 -70.00 -1.00 -14.10
CA LEU A 42 -68.79 -1.80 -13.90
C LEU A 42 -68.12 -2.18 -15.23
N LEU A 43 -68.89 -2.58 -16.24
CA LEU A 43 -68.37 -2.88 -17.58
C LEU A 43 -67.77 -1.63 -18.23
N GLU A 44 -68.46 -0.50 -18.19
CA GLU A 44 -67.94 0.77 -18.73
C GLU A 44 -66.67 1.21 -17.99
N SER A 45 -66.60 1.00 -16.68
CA SER A 45 -65.38 1.27 -15.89
C SER A 45 -64.23 0.32 -16.24
N ALA A 46 -64.52 -0.93 -16.58
CA ALA A 46 -63.52 -1.91 -17.00
C ALA A 46 -62.95 -1.54 -18.37
N ASP A 47 -63.79 -1.12 -19.32
CA ASP A 47 -63.38 -0.67 -20.65
C ASP A 47 -62.53 0.61 -20.56
N LYS A 48 -62.94 1.58 -19.72
CA LYS A 48 -62.12 2.79 -19.47
C LYS A 48 -60.76 2.46 -18.85
N ARG A 49 -60.68 1.47 -17.97
CA ARG A 49 -59.41 1.00 -17.40
C ARG A 49 -58.56 0.26 -18.43
N ALA A 50 -59.18 -0.50 -19.34
CA ALA A 50 -58.49 -1.18 -20.42
C ALA A 50 -57.88 -0.18 -21.42
N ALA A 51 -58.66 0.81 -21.86
CA ALA A 51 -58.17 1.90 -22.71
C ALA A 51 -57.05 2.70 -22.03
N SER A 52 -57.22 3.06 -20.75
CA SER A 52 -56.15 3.75 -19.99
C SER A 52 -54.90 2.90 -19.80
N LYS A 53 -55.01 1.57 -19.77
CA LYS A 53 -53.86 0.66 -19.70
C LYS A 53 -53.11 0.65 -21.04
N GLU A 54 -53.83 0.60 -22.16
CA GLU A 54 -53.24 0.64 -23.50
C GLU A 54 -52.48 1.96 -23.74
N ASP A 55 -53.07 3.10 -23.39
CA ASP A 55 -52.40 4.40 -23.47
C ASP A 55 -51.14 4.46 -22.60
N ARG A 56 -51.20 3.89 -21.39
CA ARG A 56 -50.05 3.84 -20.48
C ARG A 56 -48.96 2.92 -21.01
N ASP A 57 -49.31 1.78 -21.58
CA ASP A 57 -48.35 0.83 -22.13
C ASP A 57 -47.68 1.42 -23.40
N ALA A 58 -48.42 2.15 -24.24
CA ALA A 58 -47.88 2.91 -25.36
C ALA A 58 -46.88 4.00 -24.91
N LEU A 59 -47.22 4.78 -23.87
CA LEU A 59 -46.30 5.78 -23.29
C LEU A 59 -45.04 5.14 -22.69
N LEU A 60 -45.17 3.95 -22.09
CA LEU A 60 -44.01 3.23 -21.56
C LEU A 60 -43.09 2.74 -22.67
N ASP A 61 -43.64 2.27 -23.78
CA ASP A 61 -42.84 1.81 -24.92
C ASP A 61 -42.18 2.97 -25.66
N GLU A 62 -42.87 4.11 -25.84
CA GLU A 62 -42.25 5.35 -26.35
C GLU A 62 -41.09 5.79 -25.45
N ARG A 63 -41.28 5.77 -24.13
CA ARG A 63 -40.21 6.12 -23.17
C ARG A 63 -39.04 5.14 -23.21
N LYS A 64 -39.28 3.84 -23.39
CA LYS A 64 -38.21 2.84 -23.55
C LYS A 64 -37.42 3.10 -24.83
N MET A 65 -38.09 3.37 -25.95
CA MET A 65 -37.43 3.69 -27.21
C MET A 65 -36.56 4.95 -27.10
N ALA A 66 -37.07 6.00 -26.46
CA ALA A 66 -36.29 7.21 -26.21
C ALA A 66 -35.07 6.97 -25.28
N LEU A 67 -35.18 6.03 -24.32
CA LEU A 67 -34.05 5.65 -23.46
C LEU A 67 -32.98 4.87 -24.24
N LEU A 68 -33.39 3.96 -25.14
CA LEU A 68 -32.47 3.22 -26.00
C LEU A 68 -31.74 4.15 -26.96
N GLU A 69 -32.45 5.06 -27.63
CA GLU A 69 -31.83 6.04 -28.53
C GLU A 69 -30.83 6.95 -27.79
N ASN A 70 -31.14 7.35 -26.55
CA ASN A 70 -30.22 8.13 -25.72
C ASN A 70 -29.01 7.30 -25.26
N ALA A 71 -29.16 6.00 -25.03
CA ALA A 71 -28.05 5.10 -24.70
C ALA A 71 -27.09 4.95 -25.88
N ASP A 72 -27.62 4.78 -27.09
CA ASP A 72 -26.81 4.68 -28.32
C ASP A 72 -26.08 5.99 -28.63
N LYS A 73 -26.72 7.14 -28.42
CA LYS A 73 -26.05 8.45 -28.57
C LYS A 73 -24.94 8.64 -27.54
N ARG A 74 -25.12 8.16 -26.31
CA ARG A 74 -24.09 8.22 -25.26
C ARG A 74 -22.93 7.28 -25.56
N SER A 75 -23.18 6.06 -26.03
CA SER A 75 -22.12 5.11 -26.38
C SER A 75 -21.28 5.60 -27.56
N ALA A 76 -21.91 6.20 -28.58
CA ALA A 76 -21.20 6.84 -29.69
C ALA A 76 -20.34 8.02 -29.22
N ALA A 77 -20.89 8.90 -28.37
CA ALA A 77 -20.14 10.04 -27.83
C ALA A 77 -18.98 9.61 -26.89
N GLU A 78 -19.13 8.52 -26.14
CA GLU A 78 -18.05 7.93 -25.34
C GLU A 78 -16.97 7.31 -26.21
N ALA A 79 -17.33 6.63 -27.30
CA ALA A 79 -16.39 6.09 -28.29
C ALA A 79 -15.57 7.21 -28.97
N ASP A 80 -16.22 8.31 -29.34
CA ASP A 80 -15.55 9.47 -29.94
C ASP A 80 -14.61 10.16 -28.94
N ARG A 81 -15.02 10.30 -27.67
CA ARG A 81 -14.17 10.85 -26.60
C ARG A 81 -12.95 9.96 -26.33
N THR A 82 -13.14 8.65 -26.25
CA THR A 82 -12.01 7.72 -26.06
C THR A 82 -11.07 7.71 -27.26
N ALA A 83 -11.58 7.82 -28.49
CA ALA A 83 -10.74 7.98 -29.68
C ALA A 83 -9.95 9.29 -29.66
N ALA A 84 -10.58 10.41 -29.28
CA ALA A 84 -9.93 11.70 -29.13
C ALA A 84 -8.85 11.68 -28.04
N ASP A 85 -9.16 11.14 -26.86
CA ASP A 85 -8.22 11.00 -25.74
C ASP A 85 -7.04 10.08 -26.10
N TYR A 86 -7.29 8.99 -26.83
CA TYR A 86 -6.23 8.11 -27.30
C TYR A 86 -5.34 8.82 -28.32
N SER A 87 -5.92 9.59 -29.26
CA SER A 87 -5.15 10.37 -30.24
C SER A 87 -4.31 11.48 -29.60
N ALA A 88 -4.87 12.18 -28.61
CA ALA A 88 -4.21 13.25 -27.89
C ALA A 88 -3.05 12.73 -27.02
N ASN A 89 -3.22 11.52 -26.45
CA ASN A 89 -2.19 10.86 -25.64
C ASN A 89 -1.25 9.95 -26.45
N ALA A 90 -1.50 9.72 -27.74
CA ALA A 90 -0.67 8.85 -28.58
C ALA A 90 0.82 9.27 -28.59
N PRO A 91 1.18 10.57 -28.68
CA PRO A 91 2.58 10.99 -28.61
C PRO A 91 3.21 10.71 -27.25
N LEU A 92 2.47 10.89 -26.15
CA LEU A 92 2.94 10.61 -24.80
C LEU A 92 3.16 9.11 -24.58
N LEU A 93 2.22 8.28 -25.07
CA LEU A 93 2.36 6.82 -25.02
C LEU A 93 3.51 6.32 -25.89
N ALA A 94 3.71 6.91 -27.08
CA ALA A 94 4.84 6.62 -27.94
C ALA A 94 6.17 7.00 -27.27
N ALA A 95 6.25 8.18 -26.66
CA ALA A 95 7.42 8.63 -25.90
C ALA A 95 7.72 7.71 -24.71
N LYS A 96 6.70 7.29 -23.95
CA LYS A 96 6.87 6.31 -22.86
C LYS A 96 7.36 4.95 -23.35
N ARG A 97 6.84 4.46 -24.48
CA ARG A 97 7.31 3.21 -25.11
C ARG A 97 8.75 3.34 -25.62
N ALA A 98 9.10 4.47 -26.23
CA ALA A 98 10.46 4.73 -26.70
C ALA A 98 11.45 4.83 -25.53
N ALA A 99 11.07 5.52 -24.44
CA ALA A 99 11.86 5.57 -23.21
C ALA A 99 12.03 4.17 -22.60
N GLY A 100 10.95 3.41 -22.45
CA GLY A 100 11.02 2.03 -21.94
C GLY A 100 11.84 1.10 -22.83
N LEU A 101 11.78 1.25 -24.16
CA LEU A 101 12.62 0.48 -25.08
C LEU A 101 14.10 0.85 -24.94
N THR A 102 14.39 2.14 -24.74
CA THR A 102 15.76 2.62 -24.49
C THR A 102 16.30 2.02 -23.20
N GLU A 103 15.53 2.06 -22.10
CA GLU A 103 15.89 1.45 -20.82
C GLU A 103 16.14 -0.06 -20.94
N LEU A 104 15.30 -0.78 -21.70
CA LEU A 104 15.48 -2.22 -21.94
C LEU A 104 16.74 -2.53 -22.74
N ASN A 105 17.04 -1.72 -23.76
CA ASN A 105 18.25 -1.87 -24.56
C ASN A 105 19.50 -1.55 -23.71
N ASP A 106 19.49 -0.47 -22.93
CA ASP A 106 20.58 -0.10 -22.02
C ASP A 106 20.85 -1.19 -20.98
N ALA A 107 19.79 -1.83 -20.46
CA ALA A 107 19.90 -2.96 -19.54
C ALA A 107 20.39 -4.26 -20.22
N ALA A 108 20.08 -4.46 -21.50
CA ALA A 108 20.61 -5.58 -22.27
C ALA A 108 22.10 -5.39 -22.58
N ASP A 109 22.49 -4.20 -23.02
CA ASP A 109 23.88 -3.83 -23.30
C ASP A 109 24.74 -3.90 -22.03
N GLU A 110 24.18 -3.44 -20.91
CA GLU A 110 24.83 -3.54 -19.60
C GLU A 110 25.09 -4.99 -19.18
N ARG A 111 24.08 -5.86 -19.30
CA ARG A 111 24.25 -7.30 -19.01
C ARG A 111 25.28 -7.93 -19.94
N SER A 112 25.25 -7.60 -21.22
CA SER A 112 26.19 -8.10 -22.23
C SER A 112 27.64 -7.69 -21.91
N ALA A 113 27.89 -6.40 -21.63
CA ALA A 113 29.23 -5.89 -21.32
C ALA A 113 29.82 -6.55 -20.07
N LYS A 114 29.01 -6.71 -19.01
CA LYS A 114 29.44 -7.33 -17.75
C LYS A 114 29.66 -8.84 -17.90
N GLN A 115 28.80 -9.52 -18.66
CA GLN A 115 28.98 -10.93 -18.98
C GLN A 115 30.27 -11.16 -19.77
N ALA A 116 30.55 -10.30 -20.77
CA ALA A 116 31.79 -10.35 -21.55
C ALA A 116 33.03 -10.18 -20.65
N ALA A 117 33.01 -9.21 -19.72
CA ALA A 117 34.09 -9.02 -18.76
C ALA A 117 34.33 -10.27 -17.88
N GLY A 118 33.25 -10.90 -17.40
CA GLY A 118 33.34 -12.16 -16.65
C GLY A 118 33.89 -13.33 -17.47
N GLN A 119 33.47 -13.47 -18.72
CA GLN A 119 33.97 -14.50 -19.64
C GLN A 119 35.46 -14.31 -19.94
N GLU A 120 35.92 -13.07 -20.08
CA GLU A 120 37.34 -12.77 -20.28
C GLU A 120 38.18 -13.15 -19.07
N ALA A 121 37.70 -12.89 -17.85
CA ALA A 121 38.38 -13.35 -16.63
C ALA A 121 38.47 -14.89 -16.57
N VAL A 122 37.42 -15.61 -17.00
CA VAL A 122 37.46 -17.08 -17.11
C VAL A 122 38.49 -17.52 -18.15
N ALA A 123 38.51 -16.90 -19.32
CA ALA A 123 39.44 -17.22 -20.40
C ALA A 123 40.90 -16.96 -19.98
N ASP A 124 41.17 -15.84 -19.32
CA ASP A 124 42.52 -15.47 -18.88
C ASP A 124 42.99 -16.34 -17.72
N PHE A 125 42.12 -16.65 -16.74
CA PHE A 125 42.45 -17.60 -15.67
C PHE A 125 42.77 -18.98 -16.21
N ARG A 126 42.01 -19.47 -17.19
CA ARG A 126 42.23 -20.77 -17.82
C ARG A 126 43.55 -20.82 -18.61
N SER A 127 43.88 -19.74 -19.30
CA SER A 127 45.09 -19.66 -20.12
C SER A 127 46.35 -19.42 -19.28
N ASN A 128 46.18 -18.76 -18.13
CA ASN A 128 47.27 -18.32 -17.25
C ASN A 128 47.02 -18.67 -15.77
N PRO A 129 46.77 -19.94 -15.41
CA PRO A 129 46.43 -20.31 -14.03
C PRO A 129 47.55 -20.02 -13.04
N GLN A 130 48.82 -19.98 -13.47
CA GLN A 130 49.97 -19.61 -12.64
C GLN A 130 50.09 -18.10 -12.39
N LYS A 131 49.44 -17.26 -13.21
CA LYS A 131 49.46 -15.79 -13.05
C LYS A 131 48.60 -15.35 -11.86
N TYR A 132 47.57 -16.14 -11.55
CA TYR A 132 46.58 -15.84 -10.53
C TYR A 132 46.58 -16.97 -9.50
N GLY A 133 46.71 -16.66 -8.22
CA GLY A 133 46.58 -17.67 -7.16
C GLY A 133 45.17 -18.26 -7.08
N SER A 134 44.15 -17.55 -7.60
CA SER A 134 42.76 -17.99 -7.60
C SER A 134 41.92 -17.33 -8.71
N PHE A 135 40.73 -17.87 -8.97
CA PHE A 135 39.81 -17.25 -9.92
C PHE A 135 39.31 -15.87 -9.45
N ALA A 136 39.12 -15.66 -8.14
CA ALA A 136 38.77 -14.34 -7.61
C ALA A 136 39.84 -13.29 -7.90
N GLU A 137 41.12 -13.67 -7.87
CA GLU A 137 42.21 -12.77 -8.27
C GLU A 137 42.16 -12.43 -9.76
N ALA A 138 41.92 -13.42 -10.63
CA ALA A 138 41.74 -13.19 -12.06
C ALA A 138 40.52 -12.30 -12.35
N PHE A 139 39.38 -12.57 -11.71
CA PHE A 139 38.17 -11.76 -11.82
C PHE A 139 38.43 -10.31 -11.40
N ARG A 140 39.13 -10.10 -10.29
CA ARG A 140 39.50 -8.75 -9.82
C ARG A 140 40.50 -8.05 -10.75
N ALA A 141 41.42 -8.77 -11.36
CA ALA A 141 42.41 -8.19 -12.25
C ALA A 141 41.82 -7.84 -13.63
N VAL A 142 40.83 -8.61 -14.11
CA VAL A 142 40.33 -8.53 -15.49
C VAL A 142 38.90 -8.00 -15.57
N ALA A 143 37.95 -8.63 -14.87
CA ALA A 143 36.54 -8.30 -14.99
C ALA A 143 36.18 -7.04 -14.18
N LEU A 144 36.64 -6.95 -12.93
CA LEU A 144 36.29 -5.87 -12.00
C LEU A 144 36.53 -4.47 -12.61
N PRO A 145 37.72 -4.16 -13.16
CA PRO A 145 37.99 -2.82 -13.68
C PRO A 145 37.07 -2.46 -14.85
N LYS A 146 36.73 -3.43 -15.71
CA LYS A 146 35.85 -3.21 -16.87
C LYS A 146 34.40 -2.98 -16.46
N ILE A 147 33.93 -3.69 -15.44
CA ILE A 147 32.58 -3.47 -14.90
C ILE A 147 32.50 -2.10 -14.22
N GLN A 148 33.55 -1.69 -13.49
CA GLN A 148 33.65 -0.35 -12.92
C GLN A 148 33.67 0.73 -14.00
N GLU A 149 34.51 0.57 -15.03
CA GLU A 149 34.59 1.49 -16.17
C GLU A 149 33.25 1.62 -16.88
N HIS A 150 32.49 0.53 -17.01
CA HIS A 150 31.13 0.56 -17.55
C HIS A 150 30.20 1.46 -16.71
N TYR A 151 30.18 1.30 -15.38
CA TYR A 151 29.39 2.18 -14.51
C TYR A 151 29.85 3.64 -14.57
N LEU A 152 31.17 3.88 -14.59
CA LEU A 152 31.75 5.20 -14.71
C LEU A 152 31.41 5.89 -16.04
N SER A 153 31.39 5.13 -17.15
CA SER A 153 31.00 5.68 -18.47
C SER A 153 29.56 6.17 -18.52
N LYS A 154 28.69 5.66 -17.63
CA LYS A 154 27.30 6.10 -17.46
C LYS A 154 27.15 7.23 -16.43
N GLY A 155 28.25 7.67 -15.82
CA GLY A 155 28.25 8.65 -14.73
C GLY A 155 27.79 8.09 -13.37
N ASP A 156 27.62 6.78 -13.24
CA ASP A 156 27.19 6.12 -12.00
C ASP A 156 28.40 5.78 -11.11
N THR A 157 29.04 6.82 -10.58
CA THR A 157 30.22 6.67 -9.71
C THR A 157 29.89 5.93 -8.41
N ALA A 158 28.68 6.13 -7.87
CA ALA A 158 28.24 5.49 -6.64
C ALA A 158 28.12 3.97 -6.79
N THR A 159 27.56 3.48 -7.90
CA THR A 159 27.50 2.03 -8.15
C THR A 159 28.88 1.45 -8.46
N ALA A 160 29.76 2.19 -9.15
CA ALA A 160 31.14 1.75 -9.40
C ALA A 160 31.92 1.52 -8.09
N ASP A 161 31.82 2.47 -7.14
CA ASP A 161 32.46 2.38 -5.81
C ASP A 161 31.84 1.26 -4.96
N ALA A 162 30.51 1.14 -4.98
CA ALA A 162 29.80 0.08 -4.28
C ALA A 162 30.18 -1.31 -4.79
N PHE A 163 30.33 -1.47 -6.12
CA PHE A 163 30.78 -2.71 -6.74
C PHE A 163 32.19 -3.09 -6.32
N SER A 164 33.12 -2.12 -6.33
CA SER A 164 34.49 -2.30 -5.83
C SER A 164 34.49 -2.81 -4.39
N THR A 165 33.79 -2.09 -3.53
CA THR A 165 33.74 -2.35 -2.09
C THR A 165 33.11 -3.71 -1.81
N TRP A 166 32.06 -4.06 -2.55
CA TRP A 166 31.42 -5.38 -2.45
C TRP A 166 32.40 -6.50 -2.84
N ALA A 167 33.09 -6.37 -3.97
CA ALA A 167 34.05 -7.37 -4.45
C ALA A 167 35.32 -7.48 -3.57
N ASP A 168 35.59 -6.48 -2.71
CA ASP A 168 36.70 -6.44 -1.76
C ASP A 168 36.49 -7.24 -0.50
N LYS A 169 35.24 -7.57 -0.16
CA LYS A 169 34.90 -8.36 1.03
C LYS A 169 35.39 -9.79 0.90
N GLN A 170 35.89 -10.36 2.00
CA GLN A 170 36.50 -11.70 1.98
C GLN A 170 35.48 -12.78 1.62
N GLU A 171 34.30 -12.72 2.21
CA GLU A 171 33.18 -13.62 1.95
C GLU A 171 32.73 -13.57 0.48
N ILE A 172 32.77 -12.40 -0.15
CA ILE A 172 32.45 -12.25 -1.57
C ILE A 172 33.55 -12.88 -2.44
N LYS A 173 34.83 -12.72 -2.09
CA LYS A 173 35.93 -13.39 -2.79
C LYS A 173 35.80 -14.90 -2.73
N ASP A 174 35.39 -15.45 -1.58
CA ASP A 174 35.18 -16.89 -1.41
C ASP A 174 34.02 -17.39 -2.29
N GLY A 175 32.93 -16.62 -2.38
CA GLY A 175 31.83 -16.86 -3.33
C GLY A 175 32.30 -16.85 -4.79
N ILE A 176 33.02 -15.80 -5.21
CA ILE A 176 33.58 -15.68 -6.58
C ILE A 176 34.51 -16.87 -6.87
N ASN A 177 35.35 -17.27 -5.91
CA ASN A 177 36.23 -18.42 -6.06
C ASN A 177 35.46 -19.73 -6.27
N ASN A 178 34.36 -19.94 -5.56
CA ASN A 178 33.49 -21.09 -5.79
C ASN A 178 32.87 -21.06 -7.19
N VAL A 179 32.45 -19.89 -7.71
CA VAL A 179 31.98 -19.76 -9.11
C VAL A 179 33.06 -20.18 -10.10
N GLY A 180 34.31 -19.76 -9.89
CA GLY A 180 35.44 -20.19 -10.70
C GLY A 180 35.65 -21.71 -10.69
N ARG A 181 35.56 -22.33 -9.51
CA ARG A 181 35.68 -23.78 -9.36
C ARG A 181 34.52 -24.54 -10.00
N ILE A 182 33.29 -24.01 -9.92
CA ILE A 182 32.12 -24.57 -10.63
C ILE A 182 32.39 -24.58 -12.13
N ASN A 183 32.82 -23.45 -12.70
CA ASN A 183 33.15 -23.36 -14.12
C ASN A 183 34.22 -24.37 -14.53
N GLN A 184 35.30 -24.47 -13.74
CA GLN A 184 36.39 -25.40 -14.00
C GLN A 184 35.94 -26.87 -13.94
N SER A 185 35.17 -27.24 -12.92
CA SER A 185 34.62 -28.58 -12.78
C SER A 185 33.69 -28.93 -13.94
N LEU A 186 32.78 -28.04 -14.32
CA LEU A 186 31.89 -28.26 -15.47
C LEU A 186 32.68 -28.43 -16.78
N LEU A 187 33.67 -27.57 -17.06
CA LEU A 187 34.52 -27.68 -18.26
C LEU A 187 35.34 -28.97 -18.30
N SER A 188 35.60 -29.59 -17.15
CA SER A 188 36.37 -30.83 -17.01
C SER A 188 35.47 -32.07 -16.94
N ASN A 189 34.14 -31.93 -17.13
CA ASN A 189 33.14 -32.99 -16.88
C ASN A 189 33.19 -33.57 -15.45
N ASP A 190 33.67 -32.79 -14.47
CA ASP A 190 33.72 -33.15 -13.05
C ASP A 190 32.43 -32.71 -12.36
N TRP A 191 31.38 -33.49 -12.56
CA TRP A 191 30.05 -33.20 -12.01
C TRP A 191 30.01 -33.23 -10.47
N ASP A 192 30.78 -34.11 -9.83
CA ASP A 192 30.85 -34.20 -8.37
C ASP A 192 31.50 -32.93 -7.77
N GLY A 193 32.59 -32.45 -8.37
CA GLY A 193 33.19 -31.17 -7.99
C GLY A 193 32.24 -29.99 -8.20
N ALA A 194 31.55 -29.96 -9.35
CA ALA A 194 30.55 -28.92 -9.62
C ALA A 194 29.42 -28.92 -8.57
N SER A 195 28.84 -30.09 -8.26
CA SER A 195 27.83 -30.26 -7.21
C SER A 195 28.33 -29.74 -5.85
N LYS A 196 29.54 -30.13 -5.44
CA LYS A 196 30.13 -29.72 -4.16
C LYS A 196 30.24 -28.20 -4.07
N HIS A 197 30.78 -27.55 -5.11
CA HIS A 197 30.99 -26.10 -5.10
C HIS A 197 29.67 -25.33 -5.23
N LEU A 198 28.71 -25.82 -6.02
CA LEU A 198 27.35 -25.27 -6.09
C LEU A 198 26.66 -25.33 -4.72
N ASN A 199 26.67 -26.48 -4.04
CA ASN A 199 26.08 -26.63 -2.70
C ASN A 199 26.77 -25.75 -1.65
N THR A 200 28.08 -25.55 -1.77
CA THR A 200 28.82 -24.63 -0.90
C THR A 200 28.34 -23.19 -1.13
N LEU A 201 28.24 -22.78 -2.40
CA LEU A 201 27.80 -21.45 -2.79
C LEU A 201 26.35 -21.15 -2.36
N MET A 202 25.43 -22.12 -2.49
CA MET A 202 24.03 -21.96 -2.06
C MET A 202 23.86 -21.78 -0.55
N LYS A 203 24.85 -22.21 0.25
CA LYS A 203 24.84 -22.03 1.71
C LYS A 203 25.47 -20.70 2.13
N ASP A 204 26.23 -20.05 1.25
CA ASP A 204 26.88 -18.79 1.53
C ASP A 204 25.90 -17.62 1.35
N LYS A 205 25.23 -17.28 2.44
CA LYS A 205 24.26 -16.17 2.49
C LYS A 205 24.88 -14.80 2.23
N SER A 206 26.20 -14.68 2.36
CA SER A 206 26.89 -13.40 2.15
C SER A 206 27.07 -13.13 0.66
N TYR A 207 27.22 -14.18 -0.14
CA TYR A 207 27.33 -14.09 -1.60
C TYR A 207 25.98 -14.24 -2.29
N LEU A 208 25.18 -15.26 -1.93
CA LEU A 208 23.82 -15.45 -2.41
C LEU A 208 22.82 -15.10 -1.30
N PRO A 209 22.13 -13.95 -1.39
CA PRO A 209 21.18 -13.58 -0.36
C PRO A 209 20.06 -14.61 -0.19
N ASP A 210 19.53 -14.70 1.03
CA ASP A 210 18.44 -15.62 1.35
C ASP A 210 17.16 -15.21 0.61
N THR A 211 16.72 -16.03 -0.34
CA THR A 211 15.47 -15.83 -1.08
C THR A 211 14.31 -16.63 -0.48
N GLY A 212 14.53 -17.35 0.64
CA GLY A 212 13.60 -18.34 1.20
C GLY A 212 13.51 -19.65 0.39
N TRP A 213 14.15 -19.71 -0.78
CA TRP A 213 14.26 -20.93 -1.57
C TRP A 213 15.46 -21.75 -1.10
N LYS A 214 15.26 -23.03 -0.85
CA LYS A 214 16.37 -23.96 -0.59
C LYS A 214 16.73 -24.65 -1.89
N ARG A 215 18.03 -24.67 -2.23
CA ARG A 215 18.53 -25.33 -3.44
C ARG A 215 19.61 -26.32 -3.06
N SER A 216 19.52 -27.53 -3.58
CA SER A 216 20.59 -28.54 -3.50
C SER A 216 20.91 -29.09 -4.88
N PHE A 217 22.14 -29.54 -5.04
CA PHE A 217 22.65 -30.10 -6.29
C PHE A 217 23.18 -31.50 -6.04
N ASP A 218 22.53 -32.51 -6.59
CA ASP A 218 22.92 -33.90 -6.41
C ASP A 218 23.49 -34.48 -7.71
N PRO A 219 24.62 -35.22 -7.66
CA PRO A 219 25.17 -35.87 -8.85
C PRO A 219 24.21 -36.95 -9.37
N ILE A 220 23.96 -36.95 -10.67
CA ILE A 220 23.19 -38.01 -11.35
C ILE A 220 24.16 -39.09 -11.80
N LYS A 221 23.95 -40.33 -11.35
CA LYS A 221 24.80 -41.47 -11.70
C LYS A 221 24.16 -42.36 -12.75
N ASP A 222 24.96 -42.87 -13.69
CA ASP A 222 24.54 -43.92 -14.60
C ASP A 222 24.56 -45.31 -13.92
N LYS A 223 24.28 -46.35 -14.72
CA LYS A 223 24.23 -47.75 -14.22
C LYS A 223 25.60 -48.25 -13.73
N ASP A 224 26.68 -47.67 -14.22
CA ASP A 224 28.06 -48.03 -13.87
C ASP A 224 28.56 -47.21 -12.66
N GLY A 225 27.71 -46.34 -12.11
CA GLY A 225 28.01 -45.49 -10.97
C GLY A 225 28.82 -44.23 -11.33
N LYS A 226 29.04 -43.96 -12.62
CA LYS A 226 29.71 -42.75 -13.09
C LYS A 226 28.74 -41.57 -13.08
N THR A 227 29.20 -40.41 -12.61
CA THR A 227 28.39 -39.20 -12.61
C THR A 227 28.29 -38.63 -14.03
N ILE A 228 27.06 -38.43 -14.50
CA ILE A 228 26.72 -37.99 -15.87
C ILE A 228 25.96 -36.66 -15.92
N GLY A 229 25.65 -36.06 -14.77
CA GLY A 229 24.89 -34.83 -14.70
C GLY A 229 24.63 -34.35 -13.29
N LEU A 230 23.76 -33.35 -13.17
CA LEU A 230 23.32 -32.74 -11.92
C LEU A 230 21.80 -32.70 -11.84
N ARG A 231 21.27 -33.01 -10.67
CA ARG A 231 19.87 -32.75 -10.29
C ARG A 231 19.84 -31.51 -9.42
N LEU A 232 19.19 -30.45 -9.88
CA LEU A 232 18.81 -29.32 -9.05
C LEU A 232 17.49 -29.64 -8.35
N THR A 233 17.52 -29.70 -7.02
CA THR A 233 16.31 -29.74 -6.19
C THR A 233 16.06 -28.31 -5.68
N SER A 234 14.93 -27.73 -6.03
CA SER A 234 14.49 -26.41 -5.53
C SER A 234 13.27 -26.57 -4.65
N THR A 235 13.38 -26.20 -3.37
CA THR A 235 12.27 -26.17 -2.42
C THR A 235 11.83 -24.73 -2.18
N ALA A 236 10.59 -24.44 -2.53
CA ALA A 236 9.95 -23.15 -2.31
C ALA A 236 9.66 -22.92 -0.81
N PRO A 237 9.39 -21.66 -0.39
CA PRO A 237 9.04 -21.34 1.00
C PRO A 237 7.80 -22.08 1.53
N ASP A 238 6.88 -22.51 0.66
CA ASP A 238 5.69 -23.29 1.03
C ASP A 238 5.98 -24.79 1.23
N GLY A 239 7.24 -25.20 1.07
CA GLY A 239 7.70 -26.58 1.21
C GLY A 239 7.59 -27.44 -0.05
N LYS A 240 6.97 -26.93 -1.14
CA LYS A 240 6.92 -27.67 -2.40
C LYS A 240 8.29 -27.72 -3.04
N SER A 241 8.64 -28.90 -3.58
CA SER A 241 9.94 -29.14 -4.20
C SER A 241 9.78 -29.54 -5.66
N GLU A 242 10.68 -29.03 -6.49
CA GLU A 242 10.80 -29.38 -7.90
C GLU A 242 12.22 -29.86 -8.20
N ASN A 243 12.33 -30.90 -9.02
CA ASN A 243 13.60 -31.45 -9.46
C ASN A 243 13.79 -31.16 -10.94
N VAL A 244 14.97 -30.64 -11.29
CA VAL A 244 15.38 -30.43 -12.66
C VAL A 244 16.69 -31.19 -12.88
N ASP A 245 16.61 -32.23 -13.70
CA ASP A 245 17.76 -33.04 -14.07
C ASP A 245 18.42 -32.43 -15.31
N SER A 246 19.75 -32.36 -15.31
CA SER A 246 20.53 -31.88 -16.42
C SER A 246 21.78 -32.72 -16.61
N THR A 247 21.90 -33.35 -17.78
CA THR A 247 23.07 -34.13 -18.20
C THR A 247 23.91 -33.39 -19.25
N ASP A 248 23.49 -32.19 -19.64
CA ASP A 248 24.18 -31.34 -20.61
C ASP A 248 24.79 -30.13 -19.91
N ILE A 249 26.09 -29.93 -20.09
CA ILE A 249 26.81 -28.78 -19.55
C ILE A 249 26.20 -27.48 -20.05
N ALA A 250 25.78 -27.40 -21.32
CA ALA A 250 25.21 -26.18 -21.87
C ALA A 250 23.91 -25.78 -21.15
N ASP A 251 23.08 -26.77 -20.80
CA ASP A 251 21.84 -26.56 -20.04
C ASP A 251 22.14 -26.09 -18.60
N VAL A 252 23.12 -26.71 -17.92
CA VAL A 252 23.57 -26.27 -16.59
C VAL A 252 24.12 -24.84 -16.65
N TYR A 253 24.94 -24.50 -17.65
CA TYR A 253 25.46 -23.14 -17.83
C TYR A 253 24.34 -22.13 -18.06
N GLY A 254 23.40 -22.42 -18.97
CA GLY A 254 22.31 -21.53 -19.31
C GLY A 254 21.36 -21.26 -18.14
N LYS A 255 21.13 -22.26 -17.28
CA LYS A 255 20.22 -22.15 -16.13
C LYS A 255 20.89 -21.58 -14.89
N LEU A 256 22.08 -22.06 -14.53
CA LEU A 256 22.68 -21.76 -13.22
C LEU A 256 23.60 -20.56 -13.22
N MET A 257 24.42 -20.38 -14.26
CA MET A 257 25.43 -19.32 -14.25
C MET A 257 24.83 -17.91 -14.15
N PRO A 258 23.69 -17.60 -14.79
CA PRO A 258 23.02 -16.32 -14.56
C PRO A 258 22.58 -16.11 -13.12
N MET A 259 22.32 -17.16 -12.34
CA MET A 259 21.90 -17.04 -10.95
C MET A 259 23.08 -16.80 -9.99
N ILE A 260 24.24 -17.39 -10.29
CA ILE A 260 25.40 -17.38 -9.39
C ILE A 260 26.53 -16.44 -9.83
N SER A 261 26.36 -15.75 -10.97
CA SER A 261 27.39 -14.84 -11.47
C SER A 261 27.68 -13.74 -10.44
N PRO A 262 28.93 -13.25 -10.36
CA PRO A 262 29.27 -12.14 -9.45
C PRO A 262 28.40 -10.90 -9.69
N GLN A 263 28.01 -10.64 -10.93
CA GLN A 263 27.15 -9.53 -11.26
C GLN A 263 25.76 -9.68 -10.63
N THR A 264 25.14 -10.85 -10.79
CA THR A 264 23.82 -11.15 -10.24
C THR A 264 23.84 -11.07 -8.71
N ALA A 265 24.89 -11.62 -8.09
CA ALA A 265 25.09 -11.56 -6.64
C ALA A 265 25.20 -10.11 -6.14
N PHE A 266 25.91 -9.26 -6.87
CA PHE A 266 25.99 -7.83 -6.57
C PHE A 266 24.63 -7.12 -6.73
N GLU A 267 23.93 -7.35 -7.84
CA GLU A 267 22.62 -6.71 -8.08
C GLU A 267 21.60 -7.07 -7.01
N PHE A 268 21.57 -8.33 -6.57
CA PHE A 268 20.76 -8.74 -5.44
C PHE A 268 21.19 -8.06 -4.14
N SER A 269 22.50 -7.99 -3.85
CA SER A 269 23.03 -7.33 -2.66
C SER A 269 22.69 -5.84 -2.63
N LYS A 270 22.82 -5.15 -3.77
CA LYS A 270 22.45 -3.74 -3.96
C LYS A 270 20.96 -3.55 -3.69
N LYS A 271 20.11 -4.38 -4.32
CA LYS A 271 18.65 -4.30 -4.12
C LYS A 271 18.24 -4.51 -2.67
N GLN A 272 18.83 -5.49 -1.97
CA GLN A 272 18.52 -5.71 -0.56
C GLN A 272 18.89 -4.51 0.31
N TYR A 273 20.03 -3.88 0.04
CA TYR A 273 20.43 -2.67 0.74
C TYR A 273 19.46 -1.51 0.49
N GLU A 274 19.08 -1.29 -0.77
CA GLU A 274 18.08 -0.27 -1.14
C GLU A 274 16.73 -0.51 -0.45
N ASP A 275 16.24 -1.74 -0.46
CA ASP A 275 14.99 -2.14 0.19
C ASP A 275 15.07 -1.94 1.72
N GLN A 276 16.21 -2.24 2.34
CA GLN A 276 16.44 -1.97 3.77
C GLN A 276 16.47 -0.48 4.10
N GLN A 277 17.09 0.34 3.25
CA GLN A 277 17.12 1.80 3.44
C GLN A 277 15.74 2.41 3.25
N ALA A 278 14.99 1.95 2.25
CA ALA A 278 13.59 2.34 2.05
C ALA A 278 12.74 1.98 3.28
N ALA A 279 12.86 0.76 3.81
CA ALA A 279 12.13 0.34 5.01
C ALA A 279 12.52 1.15 6.26
N LYS A 280 13.81 1.48 6.44
CA LYS A 280 14.27 2.37 7.53
C LYS A 280 13.69 3.78 7.39
N SER A 281 13.68 4.32 6.17
CA SER A 281 13.10 5.64 5.87
C SER A 281 11.59 5.66 6.15
N GLU A 282 10.84 4.63 5.73
CA GLU A 282 9.40 4.52 6.00
C GLU A 282 9.11 4.37 7.51
N ARG A 283 9.90 3.58 8.24
CA ARG A 283 9.79 3.50 9.71
C ARG A 283 10.08 4.84 10.37
N ALA A 284 11.11 5.56 9.93
CA ALA A 284 11.43 6.89 10.45
C ALA A 284 10.28 7.88 10.19
N LYS A 285 9.66 7.87 9.00
CA LYS A 285 8.46 8.66 8.71
C LYS A 285 7.30 8.29 9.63
N GLY A 286 7.07 7.00 9.87
CA GLY A 286 6.03 6.51 10.78
C GLY A 286 6.26 6.95 12.24
N LEU A 287 7.51 6.88 12.72
CA LEU A 287 7.90 7.35 14.05
C LEU A 287 7.73 8.86 14.19
N ASN A 288 8.11 9.63 13.18
CA ASN A 288 7.91 11.08 13.17
C ASN A 288 6.43 11.43 13.24
N LYS A 289 5.59 10.75 12.44
CA LYS A 289 4.12 10.94 12.48
C LYS A 289 3.53 10.60 13.84
N LEU A 290 3.97 9.50 14.47
CA LEU A 290 3.53 9.13 15.81
C LEU A 290 3.96 10.18 16.85
N SER A 291 5.18 10.72 16.73
CA SER A 291 5.65 11.83 17.58
C SER A 291 4.76 13.05 17.43
N ASP A 292 4.43 13.44 16.19
CA ASP A 292 3.55 14.57 15.90
C ASP A 292 2.14 14.35 16.48
N GLU A 293 1.61 13.12 16.41
CA GLU A 293 0.32 12.75 17.00
C GLU A 293 0.34 12.82 18.53
N ILE A 294 1.41 12.33 19.18
CA ILE A 294 1.60 12.41 20.64
C ILE A 294 1.70 13.87 21.09
N ASP A 295 2.44 14.70 20.36
CA ASP A 295 2.58 16.12 20.69
C ASP A 295 1.25 16.85 20.50
N LEU A 296 0.48 16.52 19.46
CA LEU A 296 -0.88 17.04 19.29
C LEU A 296 -1.82 16.61 20.42
N GLU A 297 -1.76 15.34 20.87
CA GLU A 297 -2.55 14.87 22.00
C GLU A 297 -2.14 15.56 23.31
N ARG A 298 -0.84 15.79 23.53
CA ARG A 298 -0.34 16.55 24.67
C ARG A 298 -0.89 17.98 24.65
N VAL A 299 -0.84 18.66 23.51
CA VAL A 299 -1.41 20.01 23.34
C VAL A 299 -2.92 20.02 23.60
N LYS A 300 -3.67 19.03 23.08
CA LYS A 300 -5.11 18.89 23.32
C LYS A 300 -5.44 18.61 24.79
N SER A 301 -4.64 17.78 25.46
CA SER A 301 -4.82 17.46 26.87
C SER A 301 -4.52 18.68 27.76
N ALA A 302 -3.45 19.40 27.47
CA ALA A 302 -3.11 20.66 28.14
C ALA A 302 -4.22 21.71 27.97
N SER A 303 -4.76 21.82 26.76
CA SER A 303 -5.89 22.73 26.47
C SER A 303 -7.14 22.37 27.27
N ARG A 304 -7.49 21.07 27.37
CA ARG A 304 -8.62 20.60 28.18
C ARG A 304 -8.44 20.89 29.66
N ILE A 305 -7.25 20.64 30.21
CA ILE A 305 -6.93 20.94 31.62
C ILE A 305 -7.05 22.44 31.89
N ALA A 306 -6.55 23.28 30.97
CA ALA A 306 -6.67 24.73 31.07
C ALA A 306 -8.14 25.18 31.04
N GLU A 307 -8.96 24.59 30.17
CA GLU A 307 -10.39 24.90 30.07
C GLU A 307 -11.17 24.47 31.31
N GLU A 308 -10.92 23.28 31.86
CA GLU A 308 -11.54 22.80 33.10
C GLU A 308 -11.18 23.71 34.30
N ARG A 309 -9.91 24.10 34.40
CA ARG A 309 -9.45 25.05 35.42
C ARG A 309 -10.06 26.43 35.26
N ALA A 310 -10.19 26.90 34.02
CA ALA A 310 -10.84 28.16 33.68
C ALA A 310 -12.33 28.16 34.08
N LYS A 311 -13.03 27.03 33.87
CA LYS A 311 -14.42 26.84 34.32
C LYS A 311 -14.54 26.85 35.84
N ALA A 312 -13.59 26.25 36.57
CA ALA A 312 -13.59 26.23 38.03
C ALA A 312 -13.40 27.62 38.69
N LEU A 313 -12.87 28.60 37.96
CA LEU A 313 -12.57 29.94 38.47
C LEU A 313 -13.73 30.96 38.29
N GLY A 314 -14.82 30.56 37.63
CA GLY A 314 -15.94 31.45 37.29
C GLY A 314 -15.59 32.51 36.23
N PRO A 315 -16.56 33.32 35.76
CA PRO A 315 -16.38 34.25 34.64
C PRO A 315 -15.29 35.30 34.85
N GLN A 316 -15.13 35.75 36.10
CA GLN A 316 -14.12 36.75 36.47
C GLN A 316 -12.71 36.14 36.48
N GLY A 317 -12.54 34.96 37.10
CA GLY A 317 -11.25 34.29 37.16
C GLY A 317 -10.78 33.74 35.80
N MET A 318 -11.70 33.55 34.84
CA MET A 318 -11.36 33.20 33.46
C MET A 318 -10.61 34.33 32.74
N LYS A 319 -11.06 35.59 32.93
CA LYS A 319 -10.40 36.78 32.36
C LYS A 319 -9.03 37.03 32.99
N ASP A 320 -8.92 36.84 34.31
CA ASP A 320 -7.65 37.01 35.02
C ASP A 320 -6.65 35.93 34.63
N TYR A 321 -7.12 34.70 34.40
CA TYR A 321 -6.28 33.61 33.92
C TYR A 321 -5.77 33.88 32.49
N SER A 322 -6.66 34.17 31.54
CA SER A 322 -6.26 34.39 30.14
C SER A 322 -5.34 35.61 29.99
N THR A 323 -5.59 36.68 30.73
CA THR A 323 -4.72 37.87 30.76
C THR A 323 -3.33 37.53 31.31
N GLY A 324 -3.26 36.75 32.39
CA GLY A 324 -1.99 36.32 32.98
C GLY A 324 -1.17 35.41 32.06
N VAL A 325 -1.83 34.48 31.37
CA VAL A 325 -1.19 33.62 30.36
C VAL A 325 -0.63 34.46 29.21
N LEU A 326 -1.40 35.41 28.68
CA LEU A 326 -0.95 36.30 27.61
C LEU A 326 0.23 37.19 28.01
N GLN A 327 0.25 37.67 29.27
CA GLN A 327 1.37 38.45 29.79
C GLN A 327 2.65 37.61 29.88
N VAL A 328 2.55 36.35 30.36
CA VAL A 328 3.68 35.43 30.39
C VAL A 328 4.16 35.09 28.98
N MET A 329 3.23 34.87 28.04
CA MET A 329 3.55 34.58 26.65
C MET A 329 4.30 35.73 25.99
N LYS A 330 3.82 36.98 26.19
CA LYS A 330 4.50 38.19 25.72
C LYS A 330 5.88 38.35 26.36
N TYR A 331 5.99 38.13 27.66
CA TYR A 331 7.27 38.21 28.35
C TYR A 331 8.27 37.17 27.82
N GLN A 332 7.84 35.92 27.62
CA GLN A 332 8.69 34.87 27.07
C GLN A 332 9.07 35.12 25.61
N SER A 333 8.17 35.64 24.77
CA SER A 333 8.52 35.96 23.38
C SER A 333 9.52 37.11 23.27
N GLU A 334 9.47 38.09 24.17
CA GLU A 334 10.41 39.21 24.23
C GLU A 334 11.78 38.83 24.82
N ASN A 335 11.82 37.86 25.74
CA ASN A 335 13.02 37.57 26.54
C ASN A 335 13.66 36.20 26.25
N ASN A 336 12.99 35.32 25.49
CA ASN A 336 13.48 33.98 25.15
C ASN A 336 13.37 33.71 23.63
N PRO A 337 14.48 33.87 22.86
CA PRO A 337 14.48 33.67 21.41
C PRO A 337 14.09 32.25 20.97
N GLY A 338 14.26 31.26 21.84
CA GLY A 338 13.82 29.88 21.59
C GLY A 338 12.30 29.73 21.70
N PHE A 339 11.67 30.50 22.58
CA PHE A 339 10.23 30.48 22.80
C PHE A 339 9.45 31.05 21.61
N ALA A 340 9.93 32.15 21.01
CA ALA A 340 9.29 32.76 19.85
C ALA A 340 9.30 31.86 18.60
N LYS A 341 10.18 30.84 18.56
CA LYS A 341 10.25 29.85 17.48
C LYS A 341 9.32 28.67 17.70
N LEU A 342 8.71 28.54 18.88
CA LEU A 342 7.74 27.48 19.15
C LEU A 342 6.44 27.76 18.39
N PRO A 343 5.70 26.72 17.96
CA PRO A 343 4.33 26.88 17.48
C PRO A 343 3.42 27.63 18.48
N PRO A 344 2.43 28.43 18.04
CA PRO A 344 1.61 29.27 18.92
C PRO A 344 0.88 28.53 20.05
N ASP A 345 0.49 27.28 19.80
CA ASP A 345 -0.13 26.36 20.76
C ASP A 345 0.85 25.92 21.86
N GLN A 346 2.12 25.65 21.50
CA GLN A 346 3.17 25.36 22.48
C GLN A 346 3.54 26.59 23.31
N GLN A 347 3.57 27.78 22.68
CA GLN A 347 3.75 29.04 23.40
C GLN A 347 2.66 29.25 24.44
N ALA A 348 1.39 29.03 24.08
CA ALA A 348 0.26 29.17 25.00
C ALA A 348 0.33 28.16 26.15
N ALA A 349 0.61 26.89 25.88
CA ALA A 349 0.71 25.83 26.89
C ALA A 349 1.85 26.08 27.90
N GLN A 350 3.04 26.45 27.42
CA GLN A 350 4.19 26.72 28.28
C GLN A 350 3.99 28.01 29.10
N SER A 351 3.33 29.02 28.53
CA SER A 351 2.96 30.24 29.26
C SER A 351 1.95 29.97 30.36
N ALA A 352 0.97 29.11 30.10
CA ALA A 352 0.00 28.69 31.11
C ALA A 352 0.65 27.96 32.29
N ALA A 353 1.60 27.05 32.01
CA ALA A 353 2.35 26.36 33.06
C ALA A 353 3.18 27.32 33.93
N ILE A 354 3.87 28.28 33.31
CA ILE A 354 4.65 29.29 34.04
C ILE A 354 3.74 30.21 34.85
N TYR A 355 2.62 30.67 34.28
CA TYR A 355 1.66 31.52 34.97
C TYR A 355 1.12 30.84 36.23
N GLU A 356 0.81 29.54 36.14
CA GLU A 356 0.35 28.78 37.31
C GLU A 356 1.42 28.60 38.39
N GLN A 357 2.67 28.36 38.02
CA GLN A 357 3.77 28.31 38.99
C GLN A 357 3.93 29.63 39.73
N VAL A 358 3.82 30.76 39.01
CA VAL A 358 3.87 32.10 39.60
C VAL A 358 2.69 32.29 40.55
N ARG A 359 1.46 31.99 40.10
CA ARG A 359 0.24 32.13 40.89
C ARG A 359 0.23 31.25 42.15
N ALA A 360 0.70 30.01 42.04
CA ALA A 360 0.79 29.08 43.17
C ALA A 360 1.76 29.57 44.25
N ARG A 361 2.87 30.22 43.85
CA ARG A 361 3.82 30.86 44.77
C ARG A 361 3.22 32.11 45.44
N SER A 362 2.40 32.86 44.72
CA SER A 362 1.72 34.05 45.26
C SER A 362 0.60 33.73 46.26
N GLY A 363 0.01 32.52 46.19
CA GLY A 363 -1.13 32.12 47.03
C GLY A 363 -0.81 31.80 48.49
N HIS A 364 0.47 31.69 48.87
CA HIS A 364 0.90 31.34 50.24
C HIS A 364 1.31 32.55 51.12
N GLY A 365 1.13 33.78 50.65
CA GLY A 365 1.35 34.98 51.45
C GLY A 365 0.28 36.02 51.14
N GLY A 366 -0.49 36.41 52.15
CA GLY A 366 -1.59 37.36 51.98
C GLY A 366 -1.15 38.67 51.31
N GLY A 367 -1.88 39.03 50.24
CA GLY A 367 -2.16 40.41 49.85
C GLY A 367 -0.98 41.37 49.65
N GLN A 368 -0.12 41.12 48.66
CA GLN A 368 0.65 42.19 48.00
C GLN A 368 0.67 41.96 46.48
N PRO A 369 0.51 43.01 45.66
CA PRO A 369 0.57 42.91 44.21
C PRO A 369 1.93 42.39 43.75
N VAL A 370 1.90 41.57 42.69
CA VAL A 370 3.06 40.90 42.09
C VAL A 370 4.20 41.89 41.84
N PRO A 371 5.41 41.66 42.38
CA PRO A 371 6.54 42.54 42.12
C PRO A 371 6.98 42.39 40.66
N THR A 372 7.26 43.53 40.03
CA THR A 372 7.88 43.64 38.72
C THR A 372 9.23 42.89 38.72
N THR A 373 9.25 41.79 37.99
CA THR A 373 10.39 41.07 37.38
C THR A 373 11.77 41.20 38.04
N ARG A 374 12.16 40.15 38.78
CA ARG A 374 13.58 39.84 39.06
C ARG A 374 13.92 38.45 38.51
N ASN A 375 14.90 38.44 37.60
CA ASN A 375 15.52 37.32 36.88
C ASN A 375 15.41 35.93 37.53
N LEU A 376 14.71 35.02 36.84
CA LEU A 376 14.85 33.57 36.99
C LEU A 376 15.76 33.07 35.86
N GLY A 377 17.04 32.86 36.17
CA GLY A 377 18.01 32.33 35.21
C GLY A 377 17.79 30.84 34.96
N VAL A 378 17.59 30.47 33.69
CA VAL A 378 17.56 29.07 33.24
C VAL A 378 18.85 28.81 32.45
N GLN A 379 19.60 27.79 32.88
CA GLN A 379 20.82 27.29 32.23
C GLN A 379 20.47 26.65 30.87
N SER A 380 21.04 27.18 29.79
CA SER A 380 20.94 26.64 28.43
C SER A 380 22.07 25.65 28.17
N THR A 381 21.74 24.41 27.82
CA THR A 381 22.68 23.43 27.25
C THR A 381 22.73 23.62 25.73
N ALA A 382 23.95 23.74 25.18
CA ALA A 382 24.17 24.00 23.76
C ALA A 382 23.81 22.78 22.88
N PRO A 383 23.24 22.98 21.68
CA PRO A 383 22.93 21.88 20.76
C PRO A 383 24.21 21.34 20.12
N ALA A 384 24.30 20.00 20.08
CA ALA A 384 25.39 19.28 19.43
C ALA A 384 25.41 19.54 17.91
N PRO A 385 26.59 19.57 17.28
CA PRO A 385 26.74 19.80 15.84
C PRO A 385 26.13 18.65 15.03
N ALA A 386 25.51 19.00 13.90
CA ALA A 386 24.90 18.05 12.98
C ALA A 386 25.94 17.03 12.43
N PRO A 387 25.57 15.74 12.33
CA PRO A 387 26.47 14.72 11.83
C PRO A 387 26.79 14.95 10.35
N LYS A 388 28.07 14.85 10.00
CA LYS A 388 28.52 14.82 8.60
C LYS A 388 27.98 13.55 7.93
N SER A 389 27.41 13.71 6.73
CA SER A 389 26.98 12.59 5.88
C SER A 389 28.20 11.78 5.47
N ILE A 390 28.42 10.68 6.18
CA ILE A 390 29.34 9.60 5.81
C ILE A 390 28.41 8.45 5.41
N MET A 391 28.48 8.00 4.16
CA MET A 391 27.82 6.73 3.80
C MET A 391 28.38 5.64 4.71
N PRO A 392 27.53 4.90 5.44
CA PRO A 392 28.04 3.88 6.34
C PRO A 392 28.74 2.80 5.52
N ALA A 393 29.92 2.40 5.98
CA ALA A 393 30.56 1.18 5.51
C ALA A 393 29.53 0.05 5.52
N PHE A 394 29.49 -0.74 4.44
CA PHE A 394 28.63 -1.92 4.29
C PHE A 394 29.04 -3.01 5.31
N THR A 395 28.83 -2.76 6.60
CA THR A 395 29.01 -3.75 7.65
C THR A 395 27.75 -4.60 7.70
N GLY A 396 27.84 -5.83 7.20
CA GLY A 396 26.79 -6.83 7.37
C GLY A 396 26.66 -7.23 8.83
N GLN A 397 25.95 -6.43 9.63
CA GLN A 397 25.44 -6.92 10.91
C GLN A 397 24.19 -7.75 10.63
N ASN A 398 24.38 -9.07 10.64
CA ASN A 398 23.31 -10.05 10.68
C ASN A 398 22.50 -9.85 11.96
N TYR A 399 21.34 -9.21 11.85
CA TYR A 399 20.32 -9.26 12.89
C TYR A 399 19.55 -10.58 12.75
N TYR A 400 19.99 -11.59 13.50
CA TYR A 400 19.12 -12.72 13.83
C TYR A 400 18.39 -12.36 15.12
N ASP A 401 17.11 -11.98 15.00
CA ASP A 401 16.19 -12.05 16.13
C ASP A 401 15.94 -13.54 16.42
N VAL A 402 16.32 -13.94 17.63
CA VAL A 402 15.97 -15.23 18.22
C VAL A 402 14.51 -15.14 18.65
N GLN A 403 13.65 -15.97 18.06
CA GLN A 403 12.35 -16.34 18.63
C GLN A 403 12.50 -17.57 19.52
#